data_AF-A0A4S0QXC6-F1
#
_entry.id   AF-A0A4S0QXC6-F1
#
_cell.length_a   1.000
_cell.length_b   1.000
_cell.length_c   1.000
_cell.angle_alpha   90.00
_cell.angle_beta   90.00
_cell.angle_gamma   90.00
#
_symmetry.space_group_name_H-M   'P 1'
#
loop_
_entity.id
_entity.type
_entity.pdbx_description
1 polymer ?
#
loop_
_entity_poly.entity_id
_entity_poly.type
_entity_poly.pdbx_seq_one_letter_code
_entity_poly.pdbx_strand_id
1 'polypeptide(L)'
;DEIMDHLAGTHMCFVTAGMGGGTGTGAAPVIANAARAAGILTVAVVTKPFSFEGKRRMQSAQEGIERLRECADTVIVIPNQNLFRVADAKTTFADAFAMADRVLYSGVGCITDLIV
;
A
#
# COMPACT_ATOMS: atom_id res chain seq x y z
N ASP A 1 -16.11 12.05 -5.98
CA ASP A 1 -16.10 13.51 -6.12
C ASP A 1 -15.16 14.15 -5.13
N GLU A 2 -15.41 14.09 -3.81
CA GLU A 2 -14.53 14.71 -2.79
C GLU A 2 -13.04 14.30 -2.88
N ILE A 3 -12.74 13.00 -3.08
CA ILE A 3 -11.34 12.54 -3.26
C ILE A 3 -10.71 13.12 -4.54
N MET A 4 -11.48 13.30 -5.61
CA MET A 4 -10.99 13.84 -6.86
C MET A 4 -10.74 15.35 -6.77
N ASP A 5 -11.56 16.06 -5.99
CA ASP A 5 -11.34 17.48 -5.71
C ASP A 5 -10.00 17.68 -4.99
N HIS A 6 -9.65 16.79 -4.06
CA HIS A 6 -8.33 16.80 -3.40
C HIS A 6 -7.17 16.44 -4.33
N LEU A 7 -7.42 15.71 -5.43
CA LEU A 7 -6.40 15.32 -6.41
C LEU A 7 -6.25 16.33 -7.55
N ALA A 8 -7.07 17.39 -7.59
CA ALA A 8 -7.01 18.40 -8.63
C ALA A 8 -5.60 19.06 -8.71
N GLY A 9 -5.04 19.12 -9.92
CA GLY A 9 -3.69 19.68 -10.16
C GLY A 9 -2.52 18.77 -9.75
N THR A 10 -2.79 17.53 -9.32
CA THR A 10 -1.77 16.55 -8.97
C THR A 10 -1.25 15.84 -10.22
N HIS A 11 0.08 15.75 -10.36
CA HIS A 11 0.72 15.02 -11.47
C HIS A 11 1.02 13.56 -11.13
N MET A 12 1.21 13.27 -9.83
CA MET A 12 1.51 11.93 -9.33
C MET A 12 0.80 11.67 -8.00
N CYS A 13 0.11 10.53 -7.89
CA CYS A 13 -0.63 10.12 -6.72
C CYS A 13 -0.03 8.84 -6.13
N PHE A 14 0.29 8.87 -4.84
CA PHE A 14 0.71 7.69 -4.10
C PHE A 14 -0.46 7.16 -3.27
N VAL A 15 -0.88 5.92 -3.54
CA VAL A 15 -1.92 5.23 -2.78
C VAL A 15 -1.26 4.22 -1.85
N THR A 16 -1.34 4.46 -0.54
CA THR A 16 -0.81 3.52 0.45
C THR A 16 -1.90 2.87 1.29
N ALA A 17 -1.78 1.55 1.51
CA ALA A 17 -2.74 0.78 2.28
C ALA A 17 -2.15 -0.51 2.84
N GLY A 18 -2.65 -0.94 4.00
CA GLY A 18 -2.48 -2.30 4.49
C GLY A 18 -3.52 -3.23 3.89
N MET A 19 -3.09 -4.27 3.20
CA MET A 19 -3.99 -5.22 2.52
C MET A 19 -4.42 -6.34 3.47
N GLY A 20 -5.61 -6.90 3.22
CA GLY A 20 -6.20 -7.99 4.00
C GLY A 20 -7.20 -7.54 5.07
N GLY A 21 -7.30 -6.23 5.33
CA GLY A 21 -8.41 -5.62 6.05
C GLY A 21 -9.61 -5.33 5.15
N GLY A 22 -10.59 -4.56 5.64
CA GLY A 22 -11.76 -4.13 4.85
C GLY A 22 -11.47 -2.91 3.98
N THR A 23 -11.21 -1.77 4.62
CA THR A 23 -11.12 -0.47 3.94
C THR A 23 -9.94 -0.39 2.98
N GLY A 24 -8.72 -0.76 3.41
CA GLY A 24 -7.55 -0.71 2.54
C GLY A 24 -7.70 -1.58 1.29
N THR A 25 -8.11 -2.83 1.49
CA THR A 25 -8.32 -3.80 0.41
C THR A 25 -9.43 -3.38 -0.57
N GLY A 26 -10.51 -2.79 -0.06
CA GLY A 26 -11.67 -2.43 -0.89
C GLY A 26 -11.57 -1.05 -1.54
N ALA A 27 -11.07 -0.05 -0.81
CA ALA A 27 -11.05 1.34 -1.26
C ALA A 27 -9.81 1.69 -2.07
N ALA A 28 -8.64 1.10 -1.78
CA ALA A 28 -7.41 1.45 -2.49
C ALA A 28 -7.51 1.26 -4.02
N PRO A 29 -8.09 0.15 -4.55
CA PRO A 29 -8.28 0.01 -5.99
C PRO A 29 -9.21 1.06 -6.59
N VAL A 30 -10.26 1.45 -5.87
CA VAL A 30 -11.23 2.46 -6.33
C VAL A 30 -10.57 3.83 -6.45
N ILE A 31 -9.79 4.22 -5.44
CA ILE A 31 -9.06 5.49 -5.42
C ILE A 31 -7.99 5.49 -6.52
N ALA A 32 -7.21 4.41 -6.63
CA ALA A 32 -6.18 4.30 -7.65
C ALA A 32 -6.76 4.38 -9.08
N ASN A 33 -7.88 3.70 -9.32
CA ASN A 33 -8.55 3.74 -10.62
C ASN A 33 -9.05 5.15 -10.96
N ALA A 34 -9.61 5.86 -9.99
CA ALA A 34 -10.11 7.22 -10.19
C ALA A 34 -8.96 8.21 -10.50
N ALA A 35 -7.85 8.12 -9.76
CA ALA A 35 -6.65 8.93 -10.01
C ALA A 35 -6.05 8.65 -11.40
N ARG A 36 -5.90 7.37 -11.76
CA ARG A 36 -5.39 6.94 -13.06
C ARG A 36 -6.30 7.38 -14.21
N ALA A 37 -7.62 7.25 -14.06
CA ALA A 37 -8.60 7.68 -15.06
C ALA A 37 -8.57 9.21 -15.29
N ALA A 38 -8.15 9.98 -14.28
CA ALA A 38 -7.93 11.42 -14.40
C ALA A 38 -6.56 11.79 -15.01
N GLY A 39 -5.76 10.80 -15.46
CA GLY A 39 -4.46 11.02 -16.09
C GLY A 39 -3.31 11.28 -15.10
N ILE A 40 -3.51 11.00 -13.82
CA ILE A 40 -2.50 11.17 -12.77
C ILE A 40 -1.65 9.90 -12.71
N LEU A 41 -0.31 10.03 -12.73
CA LEU A 41 0.60 8.90 -12.55
C LEU A 41 0.36 8.28 -11.17
N THR A 42 -0.19 7.06 -11.13
CA THR A 42 -0.68 6.47 -9.89
C THR A 42 0.19 5.30 -9.45
N VAL A 43 0.88 5.47 -8.33
CA VAL A 43 1.74 4.45 -7.73
C VAL A 43 1.12 3.97 -6.43
N ALA A 44 0.85 2.68 -6.35
CA ALA A 44 0.33 2.07 -5.14
C ALA A 44 1.45 1.39 -4.34
N VAL A 45 1.55 1.70 -3.04
CA VAL A 45 2.54 1.12 -2.12
C VAL A 45 1.80 0.45 -0.97
N VAL A 46 1.70 -0.87 -0.99
CA VAL A 46 0.83 -1.62 -0.09
C VAL A 46 1.53 -2.73 0.66
N THR A 47 1.07 -3.06 1.87
CA THR A 47 1.61 -4.19 2.65
C THR A 47 0.75 -5.44 2.57
N LYS A 48 1.38 -6.62 2.53
CA LYS A 48 0.69 -7.89 2.80
C LYS A 48 0.69 -8.16 4.31
N PRO A 49 -0.37 -8.76 4.86
CA PRO A 49 -0.44 -9.07 6.28
C PRO A 49 0.61 -10.12 6.66
N PHE A 50 0.92 -10.22 7.96
CA PHE A 50 1.75 -11.31 8.46
C PHE A 50 1.01 -12.65 8.40
N SER A 51 1.76 -13.74 8.30
CA SER A 51 1.18 -15.10 8.24
C SER A 51 0.34 -15.43 9.48
N PHE A 52 0.69 -14.87 10.66
CA PHE A 52 -0.03 -15.08 11.91
C PHE A 52 -1.37 -14.32 12.01
N GLU A 53 -1.61 -13.32 11.16
CA GLU A 53 -2.89 -12.58 11.16
C GLU A 53 -4.05 -13.39 10.55
N GLY A 54 -3.73 -14.56 10.00
CA GLY A 54 -4.69 -15.56 9.56
C GLY A 54 -4.82 -15.65 8.04
N LYS A 55 -5.13 -16.88 7.58
CA LYS A 55 -5.27 -17.21 6.15
C LYS A 55 -6.30 -16.35 5.42
N ARG A 56 -7.41 -15.99 6.10
CA ARG A 56 -8.48 -15.16 5.53
C ARG A 56 -7.99 -13.76 5.16
N ARG A 57 -7.19 -13.11 6.03
CA ARG A 57 -6.61 -11.80 5.72
C ARG A 57 -5.63 -11.89 4.56
N MET A 58 -4.80 -12.93 4.52
CA MET A 58 -3.85 -13.15 3.42
C MET A 58 -4.57 -13.34 2.07
N GLN A 59 -5.65 -14.12 2.04
CA GLN A 59 -6.44 -14.32 0.83
C GLN A 59 -7.09 -13.02 0.36
N SER A 60 -7.73 -12.28 1.28
CA SER A 60 -8.33 -10.98 0.99
C SER A 60 -7.27 -9.98 0.48
N ALA A 61 -6.07 -9.99 1.06
CA ALA A 61 -4.96 -9.17 0.60
C ALA A 61 -4.56 -9.50 -0.84
N GLN A 62 -4.45 -10.78 -1.17
CA GLN A 62 -4.05 -11.22 -2.51
C GLN A 62 -5.09 -10.81 -3.56
N GLU A 63 -6.38 -10.99 -3.27
CA GLU A 63 -7.48 -10.55 -4.14
C GLU A 63 -7.50 -9.02 -4.33
N GLY A 64 -7.31 -8.26 -3.25
CA GLY A 64 -7.25 -6.80 -3.34
C GLY A 64 -6.03 -6.29 -4.11
N ILE A 65 -4.87 -6.93 -3.97
CA ILE A 65 -3.65 -6.58 -4.70
C ILE A 65 -3.84 -6.83 -6.20
N GLU A 66 -4.50 -7.93 -6.58
CA GLU A 66 -4.74 -8.23 -7.99
C GLU A 66 -5.61 -7.16 -8.63
N ARG A 67 -6.71 -6.78 -7.97
CA ARG A 67 -7.55 -5.65 -8.39
C ARG A 67 -6.77 -4.34 -8.47
N LEU A 68 -5.89 -4.09 -7.49
CA LEU A 68 -5.09 -2.87 -7.47
C LEU A 68 -4.10 -2.79 -8.64
N ARG A 69 -3.57 -3.92 -9.11
CA ARG A 69 -2.70 -3.99 -10.30
C ARG A 69 -3.40 -3.60 -11.59
N GLU A 70 -4.70 -3.83 -11.68
CA GLU A 70 -5.51 -3.39 -12.82
C GLU A 70 -5.82 -1.88 -12.74
N CYS A 71 -5.84 -1.32 -11.53
CA CYS A 71 -6.26 0.05 -11.26
C CYS A 71 -5.13 1.09 -11.19
N ALA A 72 -3.91 0.70 -10.82
CA ALA A 72 -2.75 1.60 -10.69
C ALA A 72 -1.74 1.38 -11.82
N ASP A 73 -0.89 2.38 -12.10
CA ASP A 73 0.18 2.25 -13.10
C ASP A 73 1.35 1.41 -12.59
N THR A 74 1.62 1.48 -11.28
CA THR A 74 2.64 0.66 -10.62
C THR A 74 2.16 0.23 -9.25
N VAL A 75 2.39 -1.03 -8.87
CA VAL A 75 2.05 -1.56 -7.56
C VAL A 75 3.29 -2.16 -6.89
N ILE A 76 3.72 -1.53 -5.81
CA ILE A 76 4.80 -2.00 -4.94
C ILE A 76 4.15 -2.75 -3.77
N VAL A 77 4.48 -4.03 -3.65
CA VAL A 77 3.96 -4.89 -2.59
C VAL A 77 5.06 -5.20 -1.59
N ILE A 78 4.86 -4.78 -0.35
CA ILE A 78 5.76 -5.03 0.77
C ILE A 78 5.22 -6.21 1.59
N PRO A 79 5.85 -7.40 1.53
CA PRO A 79 5.43 -8.51 2.37
C PRO A 79 5.89 -8.29 3.81
N ASN A 80 4.96 -8.08 4.75
CA ASN A 80 5.31 -7.88 6.17
C ASN A 80 6.13 -9.05 6.75
N GLN A 81 5.98 -10.25 6.21
CA GLN A 81 6.80 -11.40 6.58
C GLN A 81 8.31 -11.16 6.45
N ASN A 82 8.75 -10.33 5.50
CA ASN A 82 10.16 -9.99 5.32
C ASN A 82 10.68 -9.05 6.41
N LEU A 83 9.81 -8.28 7.06
CA LEU A 83 10.18 -7.41 8.19
C LEU A 83 10.67 -8.25 9.37
N PHE A 84 10.12 -9.45 9.58
CA PHE A 84 10.61 -10.39 10.60
C PHE A 84 12.03 -10.89 10.35
N ARG A 85 12.55 -10.85 9.12
CA ARG A 85 13.95 -11.19 8.86
C ARG A 85 14.91 -10.09 9.31
N VAL A 86 14.39 -8.88 9.48
CA VAL A 86 15.13 -7.69 9.94
C VAL A 86 14.88 -7.44 11.43
N ALA A 87 13.85 -8.07 12.00
CA ALA A 87 13.45 -7.94 13.40
C ALA A 87 14.04 -9.06 14.27
N ASP A 88 14.63 -8.70 15.41
CA ASP A 88 15.17 -9.66 16.37
C ASP A 88 14.05 -10.44 17.10
N ALA A 89 14.38 -11.59 17.68
CA ALA A 89 13.45 -12.45 18.44
C ALA A 89 12.73 -11.76 19.63
N LYS A 90 13.16 -10.54 20.00
CA LYS A 90 12.55 -9.71 21.04
C LYS A 90 11.47 -8.74 20.53
N THR A 91 11.28 -8.67 19.22
CA THR A 91 10.38 -7.69 18.59
C THR A 91 8.93 -8.02 18.91
N THR A 92 8.21 -7.06 19.50
CA THR A 92 6.79 -7.24 19.82
C THR A 92 5.92 -7.04 18.58
N PHE A 93 4.66 -7.46 18.64
CA PHE A 93 3.72 -7.21 17.55
C PHE A 93 3.55 -5.72 17.24
N ALA A 94 3.56 -4.86 18.26
CA ALA A 94 3.46 -3.41 18.07
C ALA A 94 4.67 -2.85 17.30
N ASP A 95 5.88 -3.33 17.62
CA ASP A 95 7.11 -2.91 16.94
C ASP A 95 7.11 -3.37 15.47
N ALA A 96 6.57 -4.56 15.20
CA ALA A 96 6.48 -5.09 13.83
C ALA A 96 5.55 -4.25 12.94
N PHE A 97 4.43 -3.74 13.48
CA PHE A 97 3.56 -2.81 12.75
C PHE A 97 4.24 -1.45 12.53
N ALA A 98 4.88 -0.89 13.56
CA ALA A 98 5.63 0.37 13.42
C ALA A 98 6.77 0.26 12.37
N MET A 99 7.38 -0.92 12.25
CA MET A 99 8.39 -1.18 11.22
C MET A 99 7.77 -1.22 9.81
N ALA A 100 6.59 -1.80 9.65
CA ALA A 100 5.87 -1.79 8.38
C ALA A 100 5.55 -0.36 7.92
N ASP A 101 5.11 0.50 8.84
CA ASP A 101 4.84 1.91 8.55
C ASP A 101 6.09 2.66 8.12
N ARG A 102 7.25 2.39 8.76
CA ARG A 102 8.53 2.98 8.34
C ARG A 102 8.96 2.55 6.94
N VAL A 103 8.74 1.28 6.58
CA VAL A 103 9.08 0.78 5.25
C VAL A 103 8.16 1.38 4.19
N LEU A 104 6.86 1.53 4.48
CA LEU A 104 5.93 2.27 3.62
C LEU A 104 6.39 3.71 3.40
N TYR A 105 6.70 4.43 4.49
CA TYR A 105 7.17 5.80 4.44
C TYR A 105 8.46 5.94 3.62
N SER A 106 9.44 5.06 3.87
CA SER A 106 10.72 5.07 3.14
C SER A 106 10.53 4.74 1.66
N GLY A 107 9.62 3.82 1.33
CA GLY A 107 9.31 3.47 -0.05
C GLY A 107 8.73 4.63 -0.85
N VAL A 108 7.86 5.43 -0.23
CA VAL A 108 7.32 6.64 -0.86
C VAL A 108 8.38 7.74 -0.92
N GLY A 109 9.06 8.02 0.20
CA GLY A 109 10.08 9.07 0.30
C GLY A 109 11.22 8.92 -0.71
N CYS A 110 11.76 7.71 -0.87
CA CYS A 110 12.83 7.46 -1.85
C CYS A 110 12.40 7.78 -3.29
N ILE A 111 11.13 7.54 -3.65
CA ILE A 111 10.64 7.82 -5.00
C ILE A 111 10.41 9.32 -5.18
N THR A 112 9.86 9.99 -4.17
CA THR A 112 9.62 11.44 -4.24
C THR A 112 10.92 12.23 -4.27
N ASP A 113 11.97 11.79 -3.57
CA ASP A 113 13.27 12.46 -3.54
C ASP A 113 14.04 12.36 -4.87
N LEU A 114 13.71 11.38 -5.72
CA LEU A 114 14.27 11.23 -7.06
C LEU A 114 13.61 12.17 -8.10
N ILE A 115 12.52 12.84 -7.76
CA ILE A 115 11.69 13.65 -8.68
C ILE A 115 12.06 15.16 -8.63
N VAL A 116 13.19 15.53 -8.00
CA VAL A 116 13.69 16.92 -7.94
C VAL A 116 14.40 17.34 -9.24
#